data_AF-A0A0R2V5S7-F1
#
_entry.id   AF-A0A0R2V5S7-F1
#
_cell.length_a   1.000
_cell.length_b   1.000
_cell.length_c   1.000
_cell.angle_alpha   90.00
_cell.angle_beta   90.00
_cell.angle_gamma   90.00
#
_symmetry.space_group_name_H-M   'P 1'
#
loop_
_entity.id
_entity.type
_entity.pdbx_description
1 polymer ?
#
loop_
_entity_poly.entity_id
_entity_poly.type
_entity_poly.pdbx_seq_one_letter_code
_entity_poly.pdbx_strand_id
1 'polypeptide(L)' 'MFKKHLEASGKSYWHHLGFAFFAGLLLIYAGITSIIHAFIPALFPFTSLNIVKKLVEKSNS' A
#
# COMPACT_ATOMS: atom_id res chain seq x y z
N MET A 1 -0.57 -17.78 17.43
CA MET A 1 -0.02 -16.52 16.90
C MET A 1 -0.67 -16.14 15.56
N PHE A 2 -0.68 -17.03 14.55
CA PHE A 2 -1.39 -16.80 13.27
C PHE A 2 -2.91 -16.59 13.41
N LYS A 3 -3.61 -17.47 14.15
CA LYS A 3 -5.06 -17.31 14.41
C LYS A 3 -5.41 -16.04 15.18
N LYS A 4 -4.62 -15.69 16.22
CA LYS A 4 -4.77 -14.46 17.01
C LYS A 4 -4.63 -13.18 16.17
N HIS A 5 -3.80 -13.17 15.13
CA HIS A 5 -3.64 -12.00 14.24
C HIS A 5 -4.81 -11.86 13.25
N LEU A 6 -5.32 -12.99 12.73
CA LEU A 6 -6.49 -13.00 11.84
C LEU A 6 -7.78 -12.63 12.58
N GLU A 7 -8.00 -13.18 13.77
CA GLU A 7 -9.14 -12.85 14.64
C GLU A 7 -9.15 -11.38 15.06
N ALA A 8 -7.98 -10.79 15.33
CA ALA A 8 -7.86 -9.37 15.70
C ALA A 8 -8.26 -8.39 14.57
N SER A 9 -8.22 -8.85 13.31
CA SER A 9 -8.59 -8.02 12.16
C SER A 9 -10.07 -8.14 11.77
N GLY A 10 -10.78 -9.16 12.27
CA GLY A 10 -12.15 -9.47 11.85
C GLY A 10 -12.32 -9.80 10.35
N LYS A 11 -11.23 -9.86 9.57
CA LYS A 11 -11.26 -10.12 8.12
C LYS A 11 -10.82 -11.55 7.82
N SER A 12 -11.39 -12.14 6.76
CA SER A 12 -10.99 -13.47 6.31
C SER A 12 -9.52 -13.46 5.86
N TYR A 13 -8.82 -14.57 6.04
CA TYR A 13 -7.42 -14.73 5.62
C TYR A 13 -7.20 -14.30 4.16
N TRP A 14 -8.11 -14.69 3.28
CA TRP A 14 -8.05 -14.37 1.85
C TRP A 14 -8.22 -12.87 1.57
N HIS A 15 -9.09 -12.19 2.32
CA HIS A 15 -9.24 -10.74 2.21
C HIS A 15 -7.98 -10.01 2.70
N HIS A 16 -7.42 -10.46 3.83
CA HIS A 16 -6.21 -9.88 4.40
C HIS A 16 -5.00 -10.09 3.47
N LEU A 17 -4.81 -11.31 2.97
CA LEU A 17 -3.74 -11.65 2.04
C LEU A 17 -3.86 -10.86 0.73
N GLY A 18 -5.06 -10.80 0.13
CA GLY A 18 -5.28 -10.05 -1.10
C GLY A 18 -4.99 -8.55 -0.95
N PHE A 19 -5.48 -7.95 0.14
CA PHE A 19 -5.19 -6.54 0.43
C PHE A 19 -3.70 -6.30 0.65
N ALA A 20 -3.05 -7.07 1.54
CA ALA A 20 -1.65 -6.88 1.88
C ALA A 20 -0.73 -7.10 0.66
N PHE A 21 -1.00 -8.12 -0.16
CA PHE A 21 -0.23 -8.39 -1.37
C PHE A 21 -0.34 -7.25 -2.39
N PHE A 22 -1.57 -6.79 -2.67
CA PHE A 22 -1.78 -5.70 -3.63
C PHE A 22 -1.22 -4.36 -3.11
N ALA A 23 -1.39 -4.09 -1.82
CA ALA A 23 -0.80 -2.91 -1.17
C ALA A 23 0.74 -2.94 -1.26
N GLY A 24 1.37 -4.10 -1.06
CA GLY A 24 2.82 -4.28 -1.21
C GLY A 24 3.31 -3.94 -2.61
N LEU A 25 2.65 -4.44 -3.66
CA LEU A 25 3.00 -4.11 -5.06
C LEU A 25 2.86 -2.60 -5.35
N LEU A 26 1.77 -1.98 -4.87
CA LEU A 26 1.57 -0.53 -5.02
C LEU A 26 2.63 0.28 -4.28
N LEU A 27 3.06 -0.16 -3.09
CA LEU A 27 4.12 0.51 -2.33
C LEU A 27 5.49 0.39 -3.01
N ILE A 28 5.79 -0.74 -3.64
CA ILE A 28 7.01 -0.88 -4.48
C ILE A 28 6.96 0.12 -5.64
N TYR A 29 5.84 0.20 -6.35
CA TYR A 29 5.67 1.16 -7.44
C TYR A 29 5.74 2.63 -6.97
N ALA A 30 5.12 2.96 -5.83
CA ALA A 30 5.20 4.27 -5.20
C ALA A 30 6.64 4.62 -4.79
N GLY A 31 7.41 3.63 -4.30
CA GLY A 31 8.83 3.79 -3.99
C GLY A 31 9.66 4.09 -5.23
N ILE A 32 9.51 3.30 -6.30
CA ILE A 32 10.23 3.50 -7.57
C ILE A 32 9.93 4.89 -8.15
N THR A 33 8.65 5.26 -8.24
CA THR A 33 8.25 6.57 -8.78
C THR A 33 8.75 7.73 -7.92
N SER A 34 8.76 7.58 -6.59
CA SER A 34 9.34 8.58 -5.67
C SER A 34 10.84 8.76 -5.87
N ILE A 35 11.59 7.67 -6.09
CA ILE A 35 13.03 7.73 -6.35
C ILE A 35 13.30 8.44 -7.68
N ILE A 36 12.58 8.09 -8.74
CA ILE A 36 12.74 8.77 -10.04
C ILE A 36 12.40 10.26 -9.93
N HIS A 37 11.30 10.60 -9.26
CA HIS A 37 10.89 11.99 -9.03
C HIS A 37 11.96 12.79 -8.25
N ALA A 38 12.67 12.16 -7.30
CA ALA A 38 13.73 12.82 -6.54
C ALA A 38 14.90 13.27 -7.42
N PHE A 39 15.21 12.53 -8.50
CA PHE A 39 16.24 12.93 -9.47
C PHE A 39 15.68 13.85 -10.58
N ILE A 40 14.43 13.64 -10.99
CA ILE A 40 13.77 14.38 -12.07
C ILE A 40 12.38 14.83 -11.60
N PRO A 41 12.24 16.00 -10.94
CA PRO A 41 10.98 16.44 -10.33
C PRO A 41 9.80 16.61 -11.29
N ALA A 42 10.05 16.75 -12.60
CA ALA A 42 8.99 16.81 -13.60
C ALA A 42 8.28 15.46 -13.83
N LEU A 43 8.90 14.33 -13.46
CA LEU A 43 8.33 12.99 -13.64
C LEU A 43 7.58 12.55 -12.38
N PHE A 44 6.43 11.89 -12.56
CA PHE A 44 5.60 11.32 -11.48
C PHE A 44 5.20 12.29 -10.35
N PRO A 45 4.77 13.54 -10.64
CA PRO A 45 4.36 14.48 -9.60
C PRO A 45 3.19 13.91 -8.81
N PHE A 46 3.33 13.91 -7.47
CA PHE A 46 2.34 13.42 -6.51
C PHE A 46 1.93 11.94 -6.64
N THR A 47 2.53 11.15 -7.54
CA THR A 47 2.14 9.76 -7.76
C THR A 47 2.28 8.92 -6.48
N SER A 48 3.46 8.97 -5.85
CA SER A 48 3.73 8.23 -4.61
C SER A 48 2.81 8.69 -3.46
N LEU A 49 2.61 10.01 -3.32
CA LEU A 49 1.72 10.59 -2.30
C LEU A 49 0.27 10.09 -2.45
N ASN A 50 -0.27 10.10 -3.67
CA ASN A 50 -1.64 9.69 -3.94
C ASN A 50 -1.84 8.19 -3.68
N ILE A 51 -0.85 7.36 -3.99
CA ILE A 51 -0.88 5.92 -3.68
C ILE A 51 -0.93 5.70 -2.17
N VAL A 52 -0.05 6.35 -1.41
CA VAL A 52 0.00 6.21 0.05
C VAL A 52 -1.31 6.67 0.69
N LYS A 53 -1.85 7.83 0.31
CA LYS A 53 -3.16 8.32 0.80
C LYS A 53 -4.27 7.30 0.58
N LYS A 54 -4.38 6.78 -0.64
CA LYS A 54 -5.40 5.78 -1.00
C LYS A 54 -5.27 4.49 -0.20
N LEU A 55 -4.03 4.03 0.07
CA LEU A 55 -3.80 2.85 0.89
C LEU A 55 -4.18 3.07 2.36
N VAL A 56 -3.90 4.25 2.91
CA VAL A 56 -4.28 4.64 4.28
C VAL A 56 -5.80 4.73 4.43
N GLU A 57 -6.49 5.35 3.46
CA GLU A 57 -7.96 5.39 3.45
C GLU A 57 -8.54 3.96 3.43
N LYS A 58 -7.99 3.09 2.58
CA LYS A 58 -8.46 1.71 2.43
C LYS A 58 -8.10 0.81 3.63
N SER A 59 -7.03 1.12 4.37
CA SER A 59 -6.70 0.37 5.60
C SER A 59 -7.65 0.69 6.75
N ASN A 60 -8.25 1.87 6.74
CA ASN A 60 -9.20 2.33 7.76
C ASN A 60 -10.67 1.97 7.44
N SER A 61 -10.90 1.27 6.31
CA SER A 61 -12.21 0.79 5.83
C SER A 61 -12.40 -0.71 6.11
#